data_AF-A0A2D8LQC7-F1
#
_entry.id   AF-A0A2D8LQC7-F1
#
_cell.length_a   1.000
_cell.length_b   1.000
_cell.length_c   1.000
_cell.angle_alpha   90.00
_cell.angle_beta   90.00
_cell.angle_gamma   90.00
#
_symmetry.space_group_name_H-M   'P 1'
#
loop_
_entity.id
_entity.type
_entity.pdbx_description
1 polymer ?
#
loop_
_entity_poly.entity_id
_entity_poly.type
_entity_poly.pdbx_seq_one_letter_code
_entity_poly.pdbx_strand_id
1 'polypeptide(L)'
;MEAKQELNPAQQEVLAELGAPKEQRPRFGAMLRHELQRALEDGLEPMLPMLDLREGEKPGDSMFVSKYALGQVLGCERKFVFEQAEPFEWKVPIARGTIAHKAIELSVHWRRELDPMTLVDEAMARRGEGIDPLADWLQTISETERAELRGTTNDLVLKFLECFPPLKPAWYPSTETSLRVEIHDRFVLSGRCDLSIGVADGDRAGKVLVDLKTGSTSIHHRDDLRFYALLDAIRIGTPPRRLATYYLDQGRFQIEDVTEDLLFSTVARVVDGIERMLMLSSGQRDATTATGPACRWCPVRHDCDDGKRHLADDEDTTLGAGW
;
A
#
# COMPACT_ATOMS: atom_id res chain seq x y z
N MET A 1 -17.79 -19.03 -29.01
CA MET A 1 -18.59 -18.82 -27.78
C MET A 1 -17.71 -19.20 -26.62
N GLU A 2 -17.16 -18.23 -25.89
CA GLU A 2 -16.51 -18.53 -24.60
C GLU A 2 -17.56 -19.15 -23.69
N ALA A 3 -17.29 -20.35 -23.18
CA ALA A 3 -18.11 -20.94 -22.14
C ALA A 3 -18.10 -19.97 -20.96
N LYS A 4 -19.28 -19.52 -20.54
CA LYS A 4 -19.43 -18.63 -19.39
C LYS A 4 -19.02 -19.43 -18.16
N GLN A 5 -17.78 -19.28 -17.72
CA GLN A 5 -17.28 -19.93 -16.51
C GLN A 5 -18.20 -19.57 -15.34
N GLU A 6 -18.71 -20.59 -14.66
CA GLU A 6 -19.55 -20.41 -13.49
C GLU A 6 -18.66 -19.94 -12.34
N LEU A 7 -18.93 -18.74 -11.82
CA LEU A 7 -18.16 -18.16 -10.73
C LEU A 7 -18.58 -18.81 -9.41
N ASN A 8 -17.61 -19.11 -8.56
CA ASN A 8 -17.89 -19.58 -7.21
C ASN A 8 -18.42 -18.44 -6.32
N PRO A 9 -18.96 -18.73 -5.11
CA PRO A 9 -19.52 -17.71 -4.23
C PRO A 9 -18.56 -16.58 -3.88
N ALA A 10 -17.28 -16.87 -3.58
CA ALA A 10 -16.29 -15.86 -3.25
C ALA A 10 -16.03 -14.90 -4.43
N GLN A 11 -15.93 -15.45 -5.64
CA GLN A 11 -15.77 -14.65 -6.86
C GLN A 11 -17.00 -13.79 -7.16
N GLN A 12 -18.21 -14.29 -6.86
CA GLN A 12 -19.44 -13.52 -7.00
C GLN A 12 -19.50 -12.36 -5.99
N GLU A 13 -19.09 -12.58 -4.75
CA GLU A 13 -18.97 -11.53 -3.73
C GLU A 13 -18.01 -10.43 -4.18
N VAL A 14 -16.83 -10.79 -4.71
CA VAL A 14 -15.89 -9.80 -5.26
C VAL A 14 -16.53 -8.95 -6.35
N LEU A 15 -17.30 -9.55 -7.26
CA LEU A 15 -17.99 -8.79 -8.31
C LEU A 15 -19.12 -7.91 -7.77
N ALA A 16 -19.85 -8.37 -6.74
CA ALA A 16 -20.88 -7.57 -6.10
C ALA A 16 -20.29 -6.35 -5.40
N GLU A 17 -19.16 -6.53 -4.72
CA GLU A 17 -18.49 -5.49 -3.95
C GLU A 17 -17.70 -4.51 -4.83
N LEU A 18 -17.00 -5.01 -5.84
CA LEU A 18 -16.18 -4.17 -6.72
C LEU A 18 -16.93 -3.71 -7.97
N GLY A 19 -18.11 -4.24 -8.26
CA GLY A 19 -18.92 -3.84 -9.41
C GLY A 19 -19.69 -2.54 -9.16
N ALA A 20 -19.99 -1.79 -10.23
CA ALA A 20 -21.00 -0.73 -10.20
C ALA A 20 -21.51 -0.43 -11.63
N PRO A 21 -22.84 -0.42 -11.85
CA PRO A 21 -23.47 0.14 -13.04
C PRO A 21 -23.04 1.59 -13.28
N LYS A 22 -23.06 2.05 -14.52
CA LYS A 22 -22.58 3.40 -14.89
C LYS A 22 -23.37 4.49 -14.18
N GLU A 23 -24.66 4.26 -13.95
CA GLU A 23 -25.62 5.20 -13.38
C GLU A 23 -25.36 5.45 -11.89
N GLN A 24 -24.79 4.46 -11.18
CA GLN A 24 -24.48 4.54 -9.75
C GLN A 24 -23.09 5.14 -9.48
N ARG A 25 -22.29 5.39 -10.51
CA ARG A 25 -20.93 5.91 -10.36
C ARG A 25 -20.95 7.41 -10.06
N PRO A 26 -20.23 7.87 -9.00
CA PRO A 26 -20.19 9.27 -8.63
C PRO A 26 -19.50 10.11 -9.71
N ARG A 27 -19.82 11.40 -9.70
CA ARG A 27 -19.18 12.43 -10.52
C ARG A 27 -18.43 13.39 -9.60
N PHE A 28 -17.28 13.87 -10.04
CA PHE A 28 -16.46 14.81 -9.30
C PHE A 28 -16.28 16.11 -10.08
N GLY A 29 -16.15 17.23 -9.37
CA GLY A 29 -15.97 18.54 -10.00
C GLY A 29 -14.68 18.61 -10.84
N ALA A 30 -14.73 19.27 -11.99
CA ALA A 30 -13.56 19.42 -12.88
C ALA A 30 -12.38 20.17 -12.23
N MET A 31 -12.65 20.96 -11.19
CA MET A 31 -11.63 21.71 -10.44
C MET A 31 -10.94 20.91 -9.34
N LEU A 32 -11.50 19.75 -8.94
CA LEU A 32 -11.03 18.98 -7.78
C LEU A 32 -9.54 18.67 -7.84
N ARG A 33 -9.00 18.28 -9.01
CA ARG A 33 -7.54 18.07 -9.17
C ARG A 33 -6.71 19.29 -8.81
N HIS A 34 -7.16 20.48 -9.20
CA HIS A 34 -6.43 21.72 -8.99
C HIS A 34 -6.54 22.15 -7.52
N GLU A 35 -7.69 21.90 -6.89
CA GLU A 35 -7.89 22.15 -5.47
C GLU A 35 -7.03 21.23 -4.60
N LEU A 36 -6.97 19.94 -4.91
CA LEU A 36 -6.11 18.97 -4.21
C LEU A 36 -4.62 19.27 -4.41
N GLN A 37 -4.22 19.60 -5.63
CA GLN A 37 -2.83 19.98 -5.92
C GLN A 37 -2.45 21.26 -5.17
N ARG A 38 -3.30 22.28 -5.21
CA ARG A 38 -3.08 23.53 -4.49
C ARG A 38 -3.01 23.31 -2.97
N ALA A 39 -3.86 22.48 -2.41
CA ALA A 39 -3.84 22.18 -0.98
C ALA A 39 -2.52 21.50 -0.54
N LEU A 40 -1.92 20.66 -1.40
CA LEU A 40 -0.57 20.13 -1.17
C LEU A 40 0.51 21.20 -1.35
N GLU A 41 0.42 22.03 -2.39
CA GLU A 41 1.35 23.13 -2.65
C GLU A 41 1.39 24.09 -1.45
N ASP A 42 0.23 24.61 -1.04
CA ASP A 42 0.09 25.54 0.08
C ASP A 42 0.54 24.90 1.41
N GLY A 43 0.22 23.62 1.63
CA GLY A 43 0.59 22.90 2.85
C GLY A 43 2.09 22.61 2.95
N LEU A 44 2.77 22.39 1.82
CA LEU A 44 4.20 22.01 1.79
C LEU A 44 5.14 23.20 1.54
N GLU A 45 4.64 24.33 1.05
CA GLU A 45 5.44 25.53 0.81
C GLU A 45 6.24 26.00 2.06
N PRO A 46 5.65 26.06 3.28
CA PRO A 46 6.39 26.47 4.48
C PRO A 46 7.57 25.55 4.82
N MET A 47 7.55 24.31 4.32
CA MET A 47 8.53 23.28 4.64
C MET A 47 9.72 23.25 3.67
N LEU A 48 9.67 24.00 2.56
CA LEU A 48 10.74 24.06 1.57
C LEU A 48 12.12 24.37 2.18
N PRO A 49 12.27 25.34 3.11
CA PRO A 49 13.57 25.62 3.73
C PRO A 49 14.11 24.46 4.59
N MET A 50 13.23 23.61 5.14
CA MET A 50 13.63 22.49 5.99
C MET A 50 14.28 21.35 5.22
N LEU A 51 14.00 21.23 3.92
CA LEU A 51 14.58 20.18 3.07
C LEU A 51 16.10 20.24 3.01
N ASP A 52 16.66 21.45 3.04
CA ASP A 52 18.10 21.69 2.97
C ASP A 52 18.79 21.54 4.34
N LEU A 53 18.02 21.27 5.41
CA LEU A 53 18.50 21.01 6.76
C LEU A 53 18.58 19.50 7.08
N ARG A 54 18.18 18.63 6.16
CA ARG A 54 18.19 17.17 6.36
C ARG A 54 19.62 16.65 6.39
N GLU A 55 19.94 15.83 7.38
CA GLU A 55 21.26 15.22 7.48
C GLU A 55 21.55 14.30 6.28
N GLY A 56 22.75 14.42 5.70
CA GLY A 56 23.23 13.54 4.62
C GLY A 56 22.80 13.91 3.19
N GLU A 57 21.94 14.92 3.02
CA GLU A 57 21.38 15.32 1.73
C GLU A 57 22.03 16.61 1.21
N LYS A 58 22.06 16.83 -0.12
CA LYS A 58 22.59 18.07 -0.72
C LYS A 58 21.49 19.12 -0.84
N PRO A 59 21.83 20.42 -0.73
CA PRO A 59 20.88 21.48 -1.01
C PRO A 59 20.27 21.34 -2.40
N GLY A 60 18.94 21.41 -2.48
CA GLY A 60 18.18 21.20 -3.71
C GLY A 60 17.75 19.76 -3.98
N ASP A 61 18.20 18.77 -3.19
CA ASP A 61 17.71 17.40 -3.31
C ASP A 61 16.19 17.34 -3.01
N SER A 62 15.49 16.49 -3.75
CA SER A 62 14.06 16.23 -3.56
C SER A 62 13.84 15.17 -2.49
N MET A 63 12.78 15.35 -1.69
CA MET A 63 12.34 14.34 -0.74
C MET A 63 11.34 13.39 -1.39
N PHE A 64 11.64 12.09 -1.34
CA PHE A 64 10.72 11.04 -1.79
C PHE A 64 9.81 10.63 -0.64
N VAL A 65 8.51 10.62 -0.91
CA VAL A 65 7.47 10.30 0.08
C VAL A 65 6.67 9.11 -0.43
N SER A 66 6.59 8.08 0.40
CA SER A 66 5.83 6.86 0.12
C SER A 66 4.75 6.64 1.20
N LYS A 67 3.76 5.80 0.87
CA LYS A 67 2.75 5.36 1.84
C LYS A 67 3.36 4.74 3.10
N TYR A 68 4.46 3.99 2.93
CA TYR A 68 5.14 3.29 4.01
C TYR A 68 5.77 4.28 4.99
N ALA A 69 6.50 5.27 4.47
CA ALA A 69 7.12 6.31 5.30
C ALA A 69 6.06 7.12 6.08
N LEU A 70 4.96 7.49 5.41
CA LEU A 70 3.83 8.18 6.06
C LEU A 70 3.18 7.31 7.16
N GLY A 71 2.95 6.02 6.88
CA GLY A 71 2.38 5.09 7.85
C GLY A 71 3.25 4.90 9.08
N GLN A 72 4.58 4.80 8.91
CA GLN A 72 5.52 4.65 10.02
C GLN A 72 5.58 5.91 10.89
N VAL A 73 5.83 7.09 10.29
CA VAL A 73 6.03 8.33 11.05
C VAL A 73 4.76 8.75 11.82
N LEU A 74 3.59 8.56 11.21
CA LEU A 74 2.31 8.88 11.85
C LEU A 74 1.86 7.80 12.84
N GLY A 75 2.38 6.58 12.72
CA GLY A 75 2.10 5.49 13.64
C GLY A 75 2.87 5.62 14.95
N CYS A 76 4.19 5.81 14.90
CA CYS A 76 5.04 6.08 16.06
C CYS A 76 6.41 6.60 15.61
N GLU A 77 6.74 7.84 15.95
CA GLU A 77 7.97 8.51 15.51
C GLU A 77 9.22 7.83 16.07
N ARG A 78 9.18 7.37 17.32
CA ARG A 78 10.30 6.62 17.91
C ARG A 78 10.61 5.33 17.14
N LYS A 79 9.57 4.61 16.72
CA LYS A 79 9.73 3.40 15.88
C LYS A 79 10.26 3.77 14.50
N PHE A 80 9.73 4.84 13.90
CA PHE A 80 10.19 5.34 12.60
C PHE A 80 11.69 5.70 12.60
N VAL A 81 12.16 6.48 13.58
CA VAL A 81 13.58 6.86 13.68
C VAL A 81 14.48 5.64 13.85
N PHE A 82 14.08 4.67 14.69
CA PHE A 82 14.84 3.44 14.85
C PHE A 82 14.92 2.63 13.56
N GLU A 83 13.79 2.43 12.86
CA GLU A 83 13.74 1.64 11.63
C GLU A 83 14.47 2.31 10.46
N GLN A 84 14.64 3.64 10.47
CA GLN A 84 15.47 4.36 9.49
C GLN A 84 16.98 4.15 9.71
N ALA A 85 17.40 3.91 10.94
CA ALA A 85 18.80 3.69 11.29
C ALA A 85 19.25 2.24 11.04
N GLU A 86 18.32 1.29 11.04
CA GLU A 86 18.62 -0.13 10.86
C GLU A 86 18.75 -0.52 9.38
N PRO A 87 19.78 -1.30 9.01
CA PRO A 87 19.86 -1.88 7.68
C PRO A 87 18.66 -2.77 7.39
N PHE A 88 18.03 -2.57 6.24
CA PHE A 88 16.95 -3.45 5.78
C PHE A 88 17.51 -4.81 5.36
N GLU A 89 16.88 -5.89 5.84
CA GLU A 89 17.21 -7.26 5.46
C GLU A 89 16.00 -8.00 4.88
N TRP A 90 16.21 -8.67 3.75
CA TRP A 90 15.22 -9.57 3.19
C TRP A 90 15.10 -10.86 4.00
N LYS A 91 13.86 -11.27 4.23
CA LYS A 91 13.49 -12.54 4.86
C LYS A 91 12.30 -13.12 4.11
N VAL A 92 12.12 -14.43 4.19
CA VAL A 92 11.02 -15.15 3.52
C VAL A 92 9.65 -14.47 3.74
N PRO A 93 9.24 -14.04 4.95
CA PRO A 93 7.94 -13.40 5.15
C PRO A 93 7.76 -12.08 4.39
N ILE A 94 8.85 -11.33 4.17
CA ILE A 94 8.84 -10.04 3.48
C ILE A 94 8.86 -10.28 1.96
N ALA A 95 9.76 -11.16 1.49
CA ALA A 95 9.90 -11.48 0.07
C ALA A 95 8.64 -12.12 -0.51
N ARG A 96 7.96 -12.98 0.27
CA ARG A 96 6.73 -13.67 -0.12
C ARG A 96 5.68 -12.73 -0.71
N GLY A 97 5.44 -11.57 -0.09
CA GLY A 97 4.47 -10.59 -0.60
C GLY A 97 4.85 -10.06 -1.98
N THR A 98 6.11 -9.64 -2.13
CA THR A 98 6.64 -9.10 -3.40
C THR A 98 6.60 -10.13 -4.53
N ILE A 99 6.92 -11.40 -4.24
CA ILE A 99 6.83 -12.48 -5.24
C ILE A 99 5.37 -12.79 -5.57
N ALA A 100 4.47 -12.82 -4.58
CA ALA A 100 3.05 -13.07 -4.82
C ALA A 100 2.43 -11.99 -5.72
N HIS A 101 2.71 -10.71 -5.47
CA HIS A 101 2.27 -9.62 -6.36
C HIS A 101 2.78 -9.79 -7.78
N LYS A 102 4.04 -10.18 -7.96
CA LYS A 102 4.59 -10.45 -9.30
C LYS A 102 3.93 -11.66 -9.96
N ALA A 103 3.68 -12.75 -9.22
CA ALA A 103 2.99 -13.91 -9.75
C ALA A 103 1.54 -13.59 -10.15
N ILE A 104 0.86 -12.72 -9.41
CA ILE A 104 -0.48 -12.23 -9.75
C ILE A 104 -0.43 -11.29 -10.97
N GLU A 105 0.55 -10.39 -11.07
CA GLU A 105 0.80 -9.59 -12.29
C GLU A 105 0.92 -10.51 -13.52
N LEU A 106 1.73 -11.57 -13.39
CA LEU A 106 1.89 -12.57 -14.43
C LEU A 106 0.56 -13.28 -14.75
N SER A 107 -0.21 -13.72 -13.75
CA SER A 107 -1.48 -14.41 -13.98
C SER A 107 -2.51 -13.55 -14.72
N VAL A 108 -2.49 -12.24 -14.51
CA VAL A 108 -3.40 -11.28 -15.16
C VAL A 108 -3.02 -11.00 -16.61
N HIS A 109 -1.72 -10.99 -16.92
CA HIS A 109 -1.23 -10.53 -18.22
C HIS A 109 -0.69 -11.66 -19.13
N TRP A 110 -0.49 -12.86 -18.61
CA TRP A 110 -0.03 -13.99 -19.44
C TRP A 110 -1.16 -14.48 -20.34
N ARG A 111 -0.84 -14.73 -21.61
CA ARG A 111 -1.81 -15.23 -22.61
C ARG A 111 -2.30 -16.67 -22.37
N ARG A 112 -1.62 -17.41 -21.50
CA ARG A 112 -1.88 -18.82 -21.20
C ARG A 112 -2.24 -18.92 -19.73
N GLU A 113 -3.20 -19.79 -19.42
CA GLU A 113 -3.42 -20.22 -18.04
C GLU A 113 -2.23 -21.08 -17.61
N LEU A 114 -1.60 -20.65 -16.53
CA LEU A 114 -0.49 -21.35 -15.87
C LEU A 114 -0.93 -21.73 -14.47
N ASP A 115 -0.41 -22.85 -13.97
CA ASP A 115 -0.66 -23.24 -12.59
C ASP A 115 0.06 -22.27 -11.62
N PRO A 116 -0.43 -22.16 -10.37
CA PRO A 116 0.12 -21.23 -9.38
C PRO A 116 1.63 -21.41 -9.13
N MET A 117 2.14 -22.64 -9.16
CA MET A 117 3.54 -22.90 -8.86
C MET A 117 4.44 -22.42 -9.99
N THR A 118 4.03 -22.66 -11.24
CA THR A 118 4.72 -22.12 -12.41
C THR A 118 4.77 -20.59 -12.37
N LEU A 119 3.66 -19.92 -11.99
CA LEU A 119 3.64 -18.46 -11.83
C LEU A 119 4.62 -17.96 -10.77
N VAL A 120 4.72 -18.67 -9.64
CA VAL A 120 5.67 -18.35 -8.56
C VAL A 120 7.11 -18.54 -9.03
N ASP A 121 7.41 -19.64 -9.70
CA ASP A 121 8.75 -19.92 -10.22
C ASP A 121 9.20 -18.87 -11.24
N GLU A 122 8.32 -18.47 -12.16
CA GLU A 122 8.57 -17.40 -13.12
C GLU A 122 8.73 -16.03 -12.44
N ALA A 123 7.91 -15.73 -11.41
CA ALA A 123 8.03 -14.50 -10.63
C ALA A 123 9.38 -14.43 -9.89
N MET A 124 9.80 -15.53 -9.26
CA MET A 124 11.09 -15.63 -8.57
C MET A 124 12.26 -15.52 -9.55
N ALA A 125 12.21 -16.21 -10.68
CA ALA A 125 13.24 -16.12 -11.72
C ALA A 125 13.38 -14.68 -12.21
N ARG A 126 12.26 -14.03 -12.55
CA ARG A 126 12.27 -12.65 -13.05
C ARG A 126 12.76 -11.64 -12.01
N ARG A 127 12.43 -11.83 -10.73
CA ARG A 127 12.93 -10.98 -9.63
C ARG A 127 14.39 -11.25 -9.31
N GLY A 128 14.86 -12.47 -9.51
CA GLY A 128 16.27 -12.86 -9.33
C GLY A 128 17.20 -12.26 -10.40
N GLU A 129 16.70 -11.87 -11.57
CA GLU A 129 17.47 -11.18 -12.62
C GLU A 129 17.64 -9.67 -12.37
N GLY A 130 17.06 -9.13 -11.30
CA GLY A 130 17.17 -7.71 -10.96
C GLY A 130 18.58 -7.30 -10.52
N ILE A 131 18.74 -5.99 -10.29
CA ILE A 131 19.96 -5.39 -9.72
C ILE A 131 19.69 -4.78 -8.34
N ASP A 132 18.54 -5.13 -7.75
CA ASP A 132 18.11 -4.63 -6.46
C ASP A 132 18.44 -5.64 -5.34
N PRO A 133 18.40 -5.23 -4.06
CA PRO A 133 18.75 -6.13 -2.95
C PRO A 133 17.88 -7.40 -2.85
N LEU A 134 16.66 -7.41 -3.42
CA LEU A 134 15.84 -8.61 -3.44
C LEU A 134 16.42 -9.63 -4.41
N ALA A 135 16.89 -9.18 -5.58
CA ALA A 135 17.55 -10.05 -6.55
C ALA A 135 18.79 -10.72 -5.94
N ASP A 136 19.66 -9.94 -5.29
CA ASP A 136 20.85 -10.45 -4.59
C ASP A 136 20.49 -11.48 -3.52
N TRP A 137 19.45 -11.19 -2.73
CA TRP A 137 18.95 -12.12 -1.71
C TRP A 137 18.41 -13.41 -2.35
N LEU A 138 17.57 -13.32 -3.38
CA LEU A 138 17.02 -14.49 -4.09
C LEU A 138 18.10 -15.39 -4.71
N GLN A 139 19.25 -14.83 -5.08
CA GLN A 139 20.40 -15.59 -5.59
C GLN A 139 21.20 -16.29 -4.48
N THR A 140 21.14 -15.79 -3.25
CA THR A 140 22.00 -16.24 -2.14
C THR A 140 21.28 -17.04 -1.05
N ILE A 141 19.95 -17.03 -1.01
CA ILE A 141 19.15 -17.82 -0.06
C ILE A 141 19.45 -19.32 -0.15
N SER A 142 19.36 -19.99 0.99
CA SER A 142 19.50 -21.44 1.09
C SER A 142 18.39 -22.18 0.33
N GLU A 143 18.62 -23.46 0.03
CA GLU A 143 17.60 -24.31 -0.58
C GLU A 143 16.33 -24.41 0.30
N THR A 144 16.51 -24.44 1.62
CA THR A 144 15.40 -24.46 2.58
C THR A 144 14.56 -23.18 2.52
N GLU A 145 15.18 -22.00 2.57
CA GLU A 145 14.47 -20.73 2.43
C GLU A 145 13.80 -20.60 1.07
N ARG A 146 14.45 -21.08 0.01
CA ARG A 146 13.86 -21.12 -1.34
C ARG A 146 12.62 -22.00 -1.37
N ALA A 147 12.66 -23.19 -0.78
CA ALA A 147 11.52 -24.10 -0.70
C ALA A 147 10.37 -23.49 0.12
N GLU A 148 10.69 -22.85 1.25
CA GLU A 148 9.71 -22.15 2.10
C GLU A 148 9.06 -20.97 1.36
N LEU A 149 9.86 -20.14 0.70
CA LEU A 149 9.37 -19.01 -0.09
C LEU A 149 8.46 -19.48 -1.22
N ARG A 150 8.84 -20.53 -1.96
CA ARG A 150 8.01 -21.12 -3.02
C ARG A 150 6.67 -21.61 -2.46
N GLY A 151 6.69 -22.43 -1.42
CA GLY A 151 5.49 -23.01 -0.83
C GLY A 151 4.53 -21.95 -0.26
N THR A 152 5.06 -21.02 0.52
CA THR A 152 4.24 -19.97 1.15
C THR A 152 3.72 -18.94 0.15
N THR A 153 4.44 -18.66 -0.94
CA THR A 153 3.96 -17.79 -2.01
C THR A 153 2.89 -18.49 -2.85
N ASN A 154 3.08 -19.78 -3.17
CA ASN A 154 2.11 -20.57 -3.93
C ASN A 154 0.73 -20.60 -3.26
N ASP A 155 0.69 -20.75 -1.93
CA ASP A 155 -0.55 -20.70 -1.14
C ASP A 155 -1.30 -19.36 -1.34
N LEU A 156 -0.59 -18.23 -1.32
CA LEU A 156 -1.20 -16.91 -1.53
C LEU A 156 -1.72 -16.72 -2.95
N VAL A 157 -0.96 -17.15 -3.95
CA VAL A 157 -1.36 -17.07 -5.37
C VAL A 157 -2.57 -17.95 -5.63
N LEU A 158 -2.59 -19.17 -5.07
CA LEU A 158 -3.74 -20.07 -5.17
C LEU A 158 -5.00 -19.44 -4.56
N LYS A 159 -4.91 -18.90 -3.33
CA LYS A 159 -6.03 -18.18 -2.68
C LYS A 159 -6.55 -17.02 -3.53
N PHE A 160 -5.66 -16.26 -4.17
CA PHE A 160 -6.06 -15.22 -5.11
C PHE A 160 -6.83 -15.80 -6.30
N LEU A 161 -6.29 -16.82 -6.97
CA LEU A 161 -6.92 -17.41 -8.16
C LEU A 161 -8.25 -18.11 -7.86
N GLU A 162 -8.40 -18.70 -6.67
CA GLU A 162 -9.64 -19.34 -6.24
C GLU A 162 -10.72 -18.33 -5.86
N CYS A 163 -10.37 -17.25 -5.16
CA CYS A 163 -11.36 -16.33 -4.62
C CYS A 163 -11.60 -15.10 -5.50
N PHE A 164 -10.62 -14.65 -6.29
CA PHE A 164 -10.76 -13.48 -7.15
C PHE A 164 -11.31 -13.90 -8.53
N PRO A 165 -12.31 -13.19 -9.08
CA PRO A 165 -12.89 -13.53 -10.37
C PRO A 165 -11.87 -13.30 -11.50
N PRO A 166 -11.90 -14.11 -12.56
CA PRO A 166 -11.09 -13.85 -13.75
C PRO A 166 -11.30 -12.42 -14.27
N LEU A 167 -10.21 -11.67 -14.38
CA LEU A 167 -10.23 -10.28 -14.80
C LEU A 167 -10.47 -10.19 -16.31
N LYS A 168 -11.59 -9.56 -16.69
CA LYS A 168 -11.94 -9.40 -18.11
C LYS A 168 -11.17 -8.24 -18.73
N PRO A 169 -10.69 -8.36 -19.99
CA PRO A 169 -10.03 -7.24 -20.69
C PRO A 169 -10.86 -5.96 -20.73
N ALA A 170 -12.19 -6.08 -20.85
CA ALA A 170 -13.12 -4.96 -20.85
C ALA A 170 -13.18 -4.18 -19.51
N TRP A 171 -12.59 -4.72 -18.44
CA TRP A 171 -12.44 -4.03 -17.16
C TRP A 171 -11.15 -3.23 -17.08
N TYR A 172 -10.30 -3.26 -18.10
CA TYR A 172 -9.01 -2.56 -18.13
C TYR A 172 -8.15 -2.81 -16.87
N PRO A 173 -7.90 -4.08 -16.49
CA PRO A 173 -7.08 -4.39 -15.33
C PRO A 173 -5.65 -3.91 -15.57
N SER A 174 -5.10 -3.15 -14.63
CA SER A 174 -3.71 -2.72 -14.63
C SER A 174 -3.08 -3.06 -13.29
N THR A 175 -2.08 -3.93 -13.30
CA THR A 175 -1.35 -4.37 -12.11
C THR A 175 -0.10 -3.53 -11.91
N GLU A 176 0.41 -3.46 -10.67
CA GLU A 176 1.67 -2.80 -10.33
C GLU A 176 1.79 -1.36 -10.89
N THR A 177 0.68 -0.61 -10.89
CA THR A 177 0.61 0.70 -11.55
C THR A 177 1.30 1.78 -10.70
N SER A 178 2.37 2.36 -11.23
CA SER A 178 3.10 3.45 -10.59
C SER A 178 2.32 4.77 -10.64
N LEU A 179 2.22 5.42 -9.49
CA LEU A 179 1.64 6.75 -9.29
C LEU A 179 2.74 7.69 -8.82
N ARG A 180 2.77 8.90 -9.38
CA ARG A 180 3.75 9.93 -9.05
C ARG A 180 3.13 11.32 -9.19
N VAL A 181 3.31 12.15 -8.18
CA VAL A 181 2.99 13.58 -8.18
C VAL A 181 4.19 14.32 -7.61
N GLU A 182 4.61 15.39 -8.30
CA GLU A 182 5.70 16.25 -7.86
C GLU A 182 5.11 17.58 -7.41
N ILE A 183 5.52 18.04 -6.23
CA ILE A 183 5.08 19.31 -5.63
C ILE A 183 6.32 20.17 -5.42
N HIS A 184 6.26 21.41 -5.91
CA HIS A 184 7.36 22.39 -5.86
C HIS A 184 8.70 21.90 -6.43
N ASP A 185 8.72 20.86 -7.28
CA ASP A 185 9.92 20.15 -7.75
C ASP A 185 10.84 19.61 -6.63
N ARG A 186 10.34 19.59 -5.40
CA ARG A 186 11.11 19.29 -4.19
C ARG A 186 10.51 18.15 -3.38
N PHE A 187 9.23 17.86 -3.55
CA PHE A 187 8.55 16.72 -2.94
C PHE A 187 8.06 15.77 -4.03
N VAL A 188 8.52 14.51 -3.98
CA VAL A 188 8.10 13.46 -4.90
C VAL A 188 7.21 12.48 -4.17
N LEU A 189 5.89 12.65 -4.29
CA LEU A 189 4.91 11.71 -3.76
C LEU A 189 4.76 10.55 -4.73
N SER A 190 5.09 9.34 -4.31
CA SER A 190 5.04 8.19 -5.20
C SER A 190 4.58 6.91 -4.54
N GLY A 191 4.04 6.02 -5.35
CA GLY A 191 3.53 4.74 -4.89
C GLY A 191 3.21 3.80 -6.04
N ARG A 192 2.81 2.58 -5.69
CA ARG A 192 2.44 1.56 -6.64
C ARG A 192 1.19 0.85 -6.17
N CYS A 193 0.16 0.87 -7.01
CA CYS A 193 -1.09 0.17 -6.73
C CYS A 193 -0.99 -1.26 -7.27
N ASP A 194 -1.29 -2.25 -6.42
CA ASP A 194 -1.20 -3.68 -6.77
C ASP A 194 -2.12 -4.02 -7.96
N LEU A 195 -3.38 -3.57 -7.90
CA LEU A 195 -4.34 -3.74 -8.98
C LEU A 195 -5.28 -2.54 -9.09
N SER A 196 -5.47 -2.04 -10.30
CA SER A 196 -6.53 -1.09 -10.63
C SER A 196 -7.48 -1.71 -11.66
N ILE A 197 -8.78 -1.46 -11.48
CA ILE A 197 -9.83 -1.99 -12.34
C ILE A 197 -10.74 -0.85 -12.77
N GLY A 198 -11.00 -0.74 -14.06
CA GLY A 198 -11.87 0.25 -14.65
C GLY A 198 -11.16 1.59 -14.93
N VAL A 199 -11.88 2.47 -15.60
CA VAL A 199 -11.40 3.79 -16.02
C VAL A 199 -12.45 4.85 -15.71
N ALA A 200 -12.02 6.10 -15.63
CA ALA A 200 -12.92 7.24 -15.59
C ALA A 200 -13.61 7.45 -16.95
N ASP A 201 -14.84 7.97 -16.92
CA ASP A 201 -15.58 8.41 -18.11
C ASP A 201 -15.89 9.90 -17.94
N GLY A 202 -14.97 10.74 -18.41
CA GLY A 202 -14.95 12.17 -18.08
C GLY A 202 -14.82 12.40 -16.57
N ASP A 203 -15.75 13.16 -16.01
CA ASP A 203 -15.89 13.46 -14.59
C ASP A 203 -16.52 12.32 -13.78
N ARG A 204 -16.93 11.23 -14.42
CA ARG A 204 -17.55 10.07 -13.74
C ARG A 204 -16.49 9.05 -13.33
N ALA A 205 -16.40 8.78 -12.03
CA ALA A 205 -15.43 7.86 -11.47
C ALA A 205 -15.83 6.39 -11.70
N GLY A 206 -15.08 5.68 -12.55
CA GLY A 206 -15.29 4.25 -12.79
C GLY A 206 -14.18 3.34 -12.26
N LYS A 207 -13.03 3.92 -11.91
CA LYS A 207 -11.86 3.16 -11.44
C LYS A 207 -12.00 2.71 -9.98
N VAL A 208 -11.54 1.51 -9.70
CA VAL A 208 -11.37 0.94 -8.34
C VAL A 208 -9.89 0.64 -8.14
N LEU A 209 -9.35 1.03 -6.98
CA LEU A 209 -8.00 0.64 -6.57
C LEU A 209 -8.08 -0.50 -5.56
N VAL A 210 -7.29 -1.55 -5.79
CA VAL A 210 -7.23 -2.75 -4.98
C VAL A 210 -5.80 -2.93 -4.47
N ASP A 211 -5.66 -3.11 -3.16
CA ASP A 211 -4.39 -3.44 -2.49
C ASP A 211 -4.54 -4.85 -1.90
N LEU A 212 -3.63 -5.74 -2.26
CA LEU A 212 -3.65 -7.16 -1.93
C LEU A 212 -2.74 -7.39 -0.72
N LYS A 213 -3.32 -7.80 0.41
CA LYS A 213 -2.60 -8.06 1.65
C LYS A 213 -2.46 -9.55 1.93
N THR A 214 -1.27 -9.93 2.41
CA THR A 214 -0.88 -11.33 2.66
C THR A 214 -0.87 -11.70 4.16
N GLY A 215 -1.38 -10.82 5.04
CA GLY A 215 -1.38 -10.99 6.48
C GLY A 215 -2.46 -10.16 7.18
N SER A 216 -2.39 -10.11 8.52
CA SER A 216 -3.45 -9.61 9.39
C SER A 216 -3.94 -8.18 9.06
N THR A 217 -5.18 -7.91 9.41
CA THR A 217 -5.81 -6.59 9.29
C THR A 217 -5.05 -5.53 10.06
N SER A 218 -4.76 -4.41 9.41
CA SER A 218 -4.15 -3.23 10.03
C SER A 218 -4.95 -1.99 9.64
N ILE A 219 -5.13 -1.10 10.61
CA ILE A 219 -5.84 0.18 10.41
C ILE A 219 -5.13 1.03 9.35
N HIS A 220 -3.80 0.93 9.27
CA HIS A 220 -2.98 1.67 8.30
C HIS A 220 -3.22 1.24 6.85
N HIS A 221 -3.78 0.05 6.58
CA HIS A 221 -4.02 -0.42 5.22
C HIS A 221 -5.05 0.43 4.47
N ARG A 222 -6.00 1.06 5.18
CA ARG A 222 -6.93 2.01 4.54
C ARG A 222 -6.22 3.25 4.06
N ASP A 223 -5.34 3.80 4.89
CA ASP A 223 -4.59 5.02 4.59
C ASP A 223 -3.68 4.85 3.36
N ASP A 224 -3.12 3.66 3.15
CA ASP A 224 -2.33 3.32 1.98
C ASP A 224 -3.07 3.62 0.66
N LEU A 225 -4.31 3.14 0.55
CA LEU A 225 -5.13 3.30 -0.64
C LEU A 225 -5.65 4.72 -0.80
N ARG A 226 -5.94 5.42 0.31
CA ARG A 226 -6.33 6.84 0.29
C ARG A 226 -5.23 7.69 -0.33
N PHE A 227 -3.97 7.44 0.04
CA PHE A 227 -2.82 8.09 -0.57
C PHE A 227 -2.78 7.86 -2.09
N TYR A 228 -3.01 6.63 -2.56
CA TYR A 228 -3.05 6.33 -4.00
C TYR A 228 -4.25 6.97 -4.71
N ALA A 229 -5.41 7.06 -4.07
CA ALA A 229 -6.55 7.80 -4.61
C ALA A 229 -6.23 9.29 -4.81
N LEU A 230 -5.55 9.91 -3.85
CA LEU A 230 -5.09 11.31 -3.98
C LEU A 230 -4.15 11.50 -5.17
N LEU A 231 -3.13 10.65 -5.31
CA LEU A 231 -2.20 10.74 -6.44
C LEU A 231 -2.91 10.51 -7.78
N ASP A 232 -3.82 9.54 -7.86
CA ASP A 232 -4.59 9.25 -9.07
C ASP A 232 -5.55 10.39 -9.43
N ALA A 233 -6.20 11.00 -8.43
CA ALA A 233 -7.09 12.15 -8.60
C ALA A 233 -6.37 13.37 -9.20
N ILE A 234 -5.19 13.71 -8.67
CA ILE A 234 -4.37 14.82 -9.17
C ILE A 234 -3.90 14.54 -10.60
N ARG A 235 -3.44 13.31 -10.87
CA ARG A 235 -2.92 12.89 -12.17
C ARG A 235 -3.99 12.88 -13.26
N ILE A 236 -5.21 12.40 -12.98
CA ILE A 236 -6.24 12.16 -13.99
C ILE A 236 -7.28 13.27 -14.05
N GLY A 237 -7.60 13.93 -12.93
CA GLY A 237 -8.73 14.85 -12.84
C GLY A 237 -9.99 14.26 -12.21
N THR A 238 -10.12 12.93 -12.27
CA THR A 238 -11.25 12.20 -11.70
C THR A 238 -10.70 11.09 -10.80
N PRO A 239 -11.03 11.09 -9.50
CA PRO A 239 -10.52 10.08 -8.57
C PRO A 239 -11.09 8.69 -8.89
N PRO A 240 -10.47 7.61 -8.35
CA PRO A 240 -11.16 6.34 -8.26
C PRO A 240 -12.45 6.49 -7.46
N ARG A 241 -13.46 5.66 -7.72
CA ARG A 241 -14.72 5.69 -6.97
C ARG A 241 -14.65 4.91 -5.66
N ARG A 242 -13.77 3.92 -5.58
CA ARG A 242 -13.73 2.92 -4.51
C ARG A 242 -12.32 2.40 -4.30
N LEU A 243 -12.00 2.19 -3.03
CA LEU A 243 -10.78 1.59 -2.52
C LEU A 243 -11.13 0.24 -1.91
N ALA A 244 -10.32 -0.77 -2.16
CA ALA A 244 -10.55 -2.11 -1.68
C ALA A 244 -9.24 -2.76 -1.20
N THR A 245 -9.08 -2.92 0.11
CA THR A 245 -8.02 -3.76 0.66
C THR A 245 -8.53 -5.20 0.70
N TYR A 246 -7.87 -6.11 -0.02
CA TYR A 246 -8.25 -7.52 -0.08
C TYR A 246 -7.27 -8.37 0.69
N TYR A 247 -7.76 -9.05 1.73
CA TYR A 247 -6.97 -9.92 2.58
C TYR A 247 -6.99 -11.34 2.01
N LEU A 248 -5.87 -11.77 1.41
CA LEU A 248 -5.77 -13.06 0.72
C LEU A 248 -5.98 -14.25 1.66
N ASP A 249 -5.61 -14.12 2.92
CA ASP A 249 -5.79 -15.14 3.96
C ASP A 249 -7.24 -15.30 4.42
N GLN A 250 -8.03 -14.24 4.35
CA GLN A 250 -9.43 -14.21 4.81
C GLN A 250 -10.45 -14.28 3.66
N GLY A 251 -10.03 -13.98 2.43
CA GLY A 251 -10.93 -13.85 1.28
C GLY A 251 -11.93 -12.70 1.43
N ARG A 252 -11.58 -11.64 2.18
CA ARG A 252 -12.49 -10.54 2.52
C ARG A 252 -11.94 -9.18 2.10
N PHE A 253 -12.86 -8.27 1.81
CA PHE A 253 -12.53 -6.87 1.57
C PHE A 253 -12.72 -6.00 2.81
N GLN A 254 -11.90 -4.98 2.87
CA GLN A 254 -12.25 -3.72 3.49
C GLN A 254 -12.43 -2.67 2.40
N ILE A 255 -13.63 -2.10 2.33
CA ILE A 255 -14.04 -1.20 1.24
C ILE A 255 -14.25 0.19 1.78
N GLU A 256 -13.87 1.18 0.96
CA GLU A 256 -14.12 2.58 1.23
C GLU A 256 -14.47 3.29 -0.08
N ASP A 257 -15.61 3.98 -0.10
CA ASP A 257 -15.97 4.85 -1.21
C ASP A 257 -15.18 6.15 -1.12
N VAL A 258 -14.73 6.64 -2.27
CA VAL A 258 -13.92 7.85 -2.34
C VAL A 258 -14.84 9.06 -2.38
N THR A 259 -14.58 10.02 -1.49
CA THR A 259 -15.27 11.30 -1.40
C THR A 259 -14.26 12.44 -1.45
N GLU A 260 -14.73 13.67 -1.73
CA GLU A 260 -13.86 14.86 -1.69
C GLU A 260 -13.27 15.06 -0.28
N ASP A 261 -14.07 14.92 0.77
CA ASP A 261 -13.63 15.01 2.16
C ASP A 261 -12.51 14.01 2.48
N LEU A 262 -12.60 12.78 1.97
CA LEU A 262 -11.55 11.77 2.12
C LEU A 262 -10.25 12.22 1.46
N LEU A 263 -10.33 12.80 0.25
CA LEU A 263 -9.15 13.28 -0.47
C LEU A 263 -8.50 14.47 0.24
N PHE A 264 -9.28 15.45 0.72
CA PHE A 264 -8.74 16.57 1.50
C PHE A 264 -8.19 16.14 2.87
N SER A 265 -8.84 15.20 3.55
CA SER A 265 -8.29 14.58 4.76
C SER A 265 -6.97 13.86 4.49
N THR A 266 -6.83 13.25 3.30
CA THR A 266 -5.58 12.62 2.87
C THR A 266 -4.49 13.65 2.61
N VAL A 267 -4.81 14.80 2.00
CA VAL A 267 -3.88 15.93 1.85
C VAL A 267 -3.34 16.36 3.22
N ALA A 268 -4.23 16.62 4.19
CA ALA A 268 -3.81 17.01 5.53
C ALA A 268 -2.89 15.97 6.20
N ARG A 269 -3.20 14.68 6.04
CA ARG A 269 -2.37 13.58 6.54
C ARG A 269 -1.00 13.51 5.86
N VAL A 270 -0.91 13.77 4.56
CA VAL A 270 0.36 13.82 3.82
C VAL A 270 1.22 14.97 4.31
N VAL A 271 0.62 16.17 4.47
CA VAL A 271 1.31 17.36 4.96
C VAL A 271 1.86 17.13 6.37
N ASP A 272 1.03 16.67 7.31
CA ASP A 272 1.45 16.34 8.69
C ASP A 272 2.58 15.28 8.72
N GLY A 273 2.45 14.23 7.91
CA GLY A 273 3.48 13.20 7.82
C GLY A 273 4.81 13.74 7.32
N ILE A 274 4.80 14.59 6.29
CA ILE A 274 6.01 15.22 5.74
C ILE A 274 6.64 16.17 6.76
N GLU A 275 5.84 17.00 7.42
CA GLU A 275 6.31 17.91 8.46
C GLU A 275 7.07 17.15 9.55
N ARG A 276 6.49 16.06 10.08
CA ARG A 276 7.12 15.23 11.10
C ARG A 276 8.42 14.60 10.60
N MET A 277 8.43 14.05 9.40
CA MET A 277 9.65 13.49 8.81
C MET A 277 10.77 14.54 8.69
N LEU A 278 10.43 15.77 8.30
CA LEU A 278 11.39 16.87 8.18
C LEU A 278 11.89 17.35 9.55
N MET A 279 11.00 17.50 10.55
CA MET A 279 11.39 17.88 11.90
C MET A 279 12.35 16.87 12.54
N LEU A 280 12.09 15.57 12.34
CA LEU A 280 12.93 14.49 12.86
C LEU A 280 14.28 14.41 12.12
N SER A 281 14.28 14.48 10.79
CA SER A 281 15.51 14.36 9.99
C SER A 281 16.43 15.60 10.04
N SER A 282 15.91 16.74 10.50
CA SER A 282 16.69 17.96 10.74
C SER A 282 17.10 18.16 12.20
N GLY A 283 16.74 17.22 13.09
CA GLY A 283 17.05 17.30 14.52
C GLY A 283 16.35 18.45 15.26
N GLN A 284 15.31 19.05 14.67
CA GLN A 284 14.58 20.17 15.27
C GLN A 284 13.70 19.74 16.46
N ARG A 285 13.35 18.46 16.53
CA ARG A 285 12.54 17.89 17.60
C ARG A 285 12.89 16.42 17.85
N ASP A 286 12.81 16.01 19.10
CA ASP A 286 12.87 14.60 19.46
C ASP A 286 11.63 13.82 19.01
N ALA A 287 11.83 12.51 18.80
CA ALA A 287 10.77 11.60 18.41
C ALA A 287 9.78 11.35 19.54
N THR A 288 8.49 11.45 19.23
CA THR A 288 7.41 11.13 20.17
C THR A 288 7.04 9.64 20.15
N THR A 289 6.44 9.18 21.25
CA THR A 289 5.89 7.82 21.37
C THR A 289 4.39 7.83 21.12
N ALA A 290 3.90 6.80 20.44
CA ALA A 290 2.49 6.51 20.29
C ALA A 290 2.25 5.01 20.46
N THR A 291 1.16 4.66 21.14
CA THR A 291 0.80 3.28 21.48
C THR A 291 -0.26 2.73 20.53
N GLY A 292 -0.14 1.45 20.20
CA GLY A 292 -1.14 0.73 19.40
C GLY A 292 -0.73 -0.71 19.11
N PRO A 293 -1.45 -1.42 18.24
CA PRO A 293 -1.21 -2.84 17.97
C PRO A 293 0.23 -3.17 17.53
N ALA A 294 0.91 -2.23 16.87
CA ALA A 294 2.30 -2.36 16.45
C ALA A 294 3.29 -2.54 17.63
N CYS A 295 2.92 -2.14 18.86
CA CYS A 295 3.74 -2.32 20.05
C CYS A 295 4.10 -3.80 20.30
N ARG A 296 3.25 -4.76 19.90
CA ARG A 296 3.48 -6.20 20.07
C ARG A 296 4.76 -6.69 19.37
N TRP A 297 5.09 -6.05 18.25
CA TRP A 297 6.20 -6.41 17.36
C TRP A 297 7.24 -5.30 17.23
N CYS A 298 7.22 -4.32 18.15
CA CYS A 298 8.08 -3.14 18.08
C CYS A 298 9.52 -3.49 18.50
N PRO A 299 10.55 -3.21 17.66
CA PRO A 299 11.93 -3.57 17.96
C PRO A 299 12.50 -2.81 19.18
N VAL A 300 12.01 -1.59 19.43
CA VAL A 300 12.40 -0.77 20.58
C VAL A 300 11.55 -1.00 21.83
N ARG A 301 10.68 -2.03 21.84
CA ARG A 301 9.79 -2.32 22.98
C ARG A 301 10.56 -2.48 24.29
N HIS A 302 11.76 -3.08 24.24
CA HIS A 302 12.59 -3.33 25.42
C HIS A 302 12.94 -2.04 26.18
N ASP A 303 12.95 -0.90 25.50
CA ASP A 303 13.28 0.43 26.05
C ASP A 303 12.14 1.46 25.86
N CYS A 304 10.88 0.99 25.77
CA CYS A 304 9.72 1.85 25.60
C CYS A 304 8.67 1.59 26.68
N ASP A 305 8.62 2.45 27.70
CA ASP A 305 7.71 2.28 28.84
C ASP A 305 6.23 2.42 28.44
N ASP A 306 5.90 3.34 27.54
CA ASP A 306 4.53 3.51 27.05
C ASP A 306 4.04 2.26 26.30
N GLY A 307 4.90 1.67 25.47
CA GLY A 307 4.59 0.43 24.75
C GLY A 307 4.43 -0.76 25.69
N LYS A 308 5.25 -0.86 26.74
CA LYS A 308 5.11 -1.90 27.77
C LYS A 308 3.79 -1.74 28.55
N ARG A 309 3.45 -0.52 28.95
CA ARG A 309 2.22 -0.20 29.69
C ARG A 309 0.98 -0.55 28.86
N HIS A 310 0.93 -0.10 27.60
CA HIS A 310 -0.18 -0.40 26.70
C HIS A 310 -0.45 -1.89 26.55
N LEU A 311 0.60 -2.71 26.42
CA LEU A 311 0.44 -4.16 26.27
C LEU A 311 -0.01 -4.85 27.55
N ALA A 312 0.45 -4.38 28.72
CA ALA A 312 -0.02 -4.87 30.00
C ALA A 312 -1.51 -4.55 30.21
N ASP A 313 -1.94 -3.33 29.87
CA ASP A 313 -3.34 -2.92 29.95
C ASP A 313 -4.21 -3.74 28.99
N ASP A 314 -3.75 -3.98 27.75
CA ASP A 314 -4.43 -4.85 26.77
C ASP A 314 -4.62 -6.28 27.32
N GLU A 315 -3.59 -6.85 27.96
CA GLU A 315 -3.64 -8.19 28.56
C GLU A 315 -4.66 -8.27 29.70
N ASP A 316 -4.67 -7.29 30.62
CA ASP A 316 -5.65 -7.21 31.70
C ASP A 316 -7.10 -7.05 31.18
N THR A 317 -7.29 -6.29 30.10
CA THR A 317 -8.62 -6.10 29.50
C THR A 317 -9.14 -7.39 28.84
N THR A 318 -8.26 -8.18 28.21
CA THR A 318 -8.64 -9.48 27.62
C THR A 318 -8.93 -10.56 28.67
N LEU A 319 -8.28 -10.52 29.84
CA LEU A 319 -8.54 -11.43 30.95
C LEU A 319 -9.82 -11.07 31.71
N GLY A 320 -10.22 -9.79 31.73
CA GLY A 320 -11.46 -9.32 32.37
C GLY A 320 -12.75 -9.54 31.55
N ALA A 321 -12.66 -9.72 30.23
CA ALA A 321 -13.81 -9.94 29.34
C ALA A 321 -14.23 -11.41 29.19
N GLY A 322 -13.55 -12.32 29.88
CA GLY A 322 -13.84 -13.76 29.91
C GLY A 322 -14.54 -14.20 31.19
N TRP A 323 -15.76 -13.70 31.45
CA TRP A 323 -16.72 -14.27 32.40
C TRP A 323 -18.16 -14.07 31.91
#